data_AF-A0A396H374-F1
#
_entry.id   AF-A0A396H374-F1
#
_cell.length_a   1.000
_cell.length_b   1.000
_cell.length_c   1.000
_cell.angle_alpha   90.00
_cell.angle_beta   90.00
_cell.angle_gamma   90.00
#
_symmetry.space_group_name_H-M   'P 1'
#
loop_
_entity.id
_entity.type
_entity.pdbx_description
1 polymer ?
#
loop_
_entity_poly.entity_id
_entity_poly.type
_entity_poly.pdbx_seq_one_letter_code
_entity_poly.pdbx_strand_id
1 'polypeptide(L)'
;MTLSDQEDQIDRISDLPCNVIDGILSHLDIKDLVGTSILSKQWRYKWTKAPRLWFSEDFFEEYEDLEDLEDPVTYRIITDVLMQHQGPIDKFGLFISNDYKFEITIEHLDKWIPILSERNIKHLELVNHETHPDQMLYIVDLPCKELTYSKFLGFDLSIPPDFSGFERLLELHLLFVRFEPGAFESLISGCPLLKNLHFVLCKEFEYFDFAPPTLEVLLIEFNPKMKSICLKKANNLIDLALKATESCTFGLIKSLPKNIQRLSISSRRGIYKVRKHHH
;
A
#
# COMPACT_ATOMS: atom_id res chain seq x y z
N MET A 1 43.63 40.15 22.26
CA MET A 1 42.38 40.67 21.68
C MET A 1 42.26 40.06 20.29
N THR A 2 41.69 38.86 20.21
CA THR A 2 41.47 38.12 18.96
C THR A 2 39.97 38.14 18.71
N LEU A 3 39.59 38.89 17.67
CA LEU A 3 38.23 39.01 17.18
C LEU A 3 37.76 37.64 16.70
N SER A 4 36.64 37.20 17.24
CA SER A 4 35.91 36.02 16.81
C SER A 4 35.24 36.32 15.47
N ASP A 5 35.81 35.84 14.38
CA ASP A 5 35.09 35.68 13.12
C ASP A 5 34.16 34.45 13.27
N GLN A 6 33.04 34.64 13.96
CA GLN A 6 31.87 33.79 13.77
C GLN A 6 31.13 34.36 12.56
N GLU A 7 31.40 33.82 11.37
CA GLU A 7 30.43 33.88 10.29
C GLU A 7 29.20 33.11 10.77
N ASP A 8 28.21 33.84 11.29
CA ASP A 8 26.86 33.33 11.49
C ASP A 8 26.34 32.93 10.11
N GLN A 9 26.45 31.65 9.78
CA GLN A 9 25.91 31.05 8.57
C GLN A 9 24.38 31.25 8.64
N ILE A 10 23.89 32.27 7.93
CA ILE A 10 22.47 32.67 7.96
C ILE A 10 21.62 31.49 7.47
N ASP A 11 20.87 30.87 8.38
CA ASP A 11 19.94 29.77 8.10
C ASP A 11 18.67 30.31 7.43
N ARG A 12 18.78 30.62 6.13
CA ARG A 12 17.68 31.18 5.32
C ARG A 12 16.54 30.19 5.10
N ILE A 13 16.77 28.89 5.27
CA ILE A 13 15.75 27.85 5.07
C ILE A 13 14.83 27.82 6.29
N SER A 14 15.38 28.02 7.49
CA SER A 14 14.60 28.17 8.72
C SER A 14 13.63 29.35 8.72
N ASP A 15 13.94 30.41 7.97
CA ASP A 15 13.10 31.61 7.87
C ASP A 15 11.90 31.44 6.92
N LEU A 16 11.79 30.29 6.23
CA LEU A 16 10.65 30.01 5.36
C LEU A 16 9.35 29.84 6.17
N PRO A 17 8.20 30.26 5.64
CA PRO A 17 6.90 30.00 6.26
C PRO A 17 6.68 28.51 6.53
N CYS A 18 6.03 28.17 7.65
CA CYS A 18 5.82 26.77 8.06
C CYS A 18 5.17 25.92 6.96
N ASN A 19 4.18 26.46 6.23
CA ASN A 19 3.52 25.76 5.15
C ASN A 19 4.46 25.42 3.97
N VAL A 20 5.49 26.23 3.73
CA VAL A 20 6.51 25.94 2.70
C VAL A 20 7.43 24.83 3.17
N ILE A 21 7.85 24.88 4.44
CA ILE A 21 8.67 23.83 5.04
C ILE A 21 7.92 22.50 5.06
N ASP A 22 6.67 22.48 5.50
CA ASP A 22 5.82 21.27 5.51
C ASP A 22 5.63 20.74 4.09
N GLY A 23 5.48 21.65 3.11
CA GLY A 23 5.46 21.33 1.68
C GLY A 23 6.73 20.61 1.25
N ILE A 24 7.92 21.13 1.56
CA ILE A 24 9.20 20.49 1.24
C ILE A 24 9.29 19.11 1.90
N LEU A 25 9.10 19.04 3.22
CA LEU A 25 9.22 17.80 4.00
C LEU A 25 8.28 16.70 3.49
N SER A 26 7.08 17.06 3.04
CA SER A 26 6.10 16.08 2.52
C SER A 26 6.54 15.36 1.24
N HIS A 27 7.53 15.88 0.51
CA HIS A 27 8.03 15.29 -0.72
C HIS A 27 9.30 14.43 -0.52
N LEU A 28 9.91 14.49 0.66
CA LEU A 28 11.11 13.73 0.98
C LEU A 28 10.76 12.27 1.30
N ASP A 29 11.67 11.34 1.01
CA ASP A 29 11.63 10.00 1.60
C ASP A 29 12.16 10.05 3.04
N ILE A 30 12.14 8.92 3.75
CA ILE A 30 12.54 8.92 5.16
C ILE A 30 13.99 9.35 5.38
N LYS A 31 14.88 9.00 4.45
CA LYS A 31 16.31 9.27 4.55
C LYS A 31 16.56 10.76 4.51
N ASP A 32 16.07 11.42 3.47
CA ASP A 32 16.22 12.86 3.32
C ASP A 32 15.43 13.62 4.40
N LEU A 33 14.24 13.10 4.76
CA LEU A 33 13.37 13.69 5.76
C LEU A 33 14.06 13.75 7.12
N VAL A 34 14.56 12.63 7.62
CA VAL A 34 15.32 12.56 8.89
C VAL A 34 16.67 13.27 8.73
N GLY A 35 17.29 13.19 7.56
CA GLY A 35 18.52 13.88 7.20
C GLY A 35 18.45 15.39 7.39
N THR A 36 17.27 16.01 7.22
CA THR A 36 17.10 17.45 7.51
C THR A 36 17.45 17.84 8.95
N SER A 37 17.43 16.89 9.89
CA SER A 37 17.75 17.11 11.31
C SER A 37 19.17 17.64 11.56
N ILE A 38 20.09 17.45 10.60
CA ILE A 38 21.49 17.92 10.70
C ILE A 38 21.68 19.35 10.21
N LEU A 39 20.68 19.96 9.54
CA LEU A 39 20.80 21.27 8.92
C LEU A 39 21.00 22.38 9.96
N SER A 40 20.20 22.38 11.03
CA SER A 40 20.38 23.29 12.17
C SER A 40 19.61 22.82 13.40
N LYS A 41 19.81 23.48 14.54
CA LYS A 41 19.07 23.20 15.78
C LYS A 41 17.55 23.31 15.60
N GLN A 42 17.10 24.16 14.68
CA GLN A 42 15.67 24.34 14.41
C GLN A 42 15.07 23.21 13.57
N TRP A 43 15.89 22.54 12.75
CA TRP A 43 15.47 21.44 11.89
C TRP A 43 15.49 20.08 12.58
N ARG A 44 16.27 19.95 13.66
CA ARG A 44 16.50 18.70 14.41
C ARG A 44 15.25 17.84 14.63
N TYR A 45 14.10 18.46 14.90
CA TYR A 45 12.85 17.76 15.22
C TYR A 45 11.69 18.12 14.27
N LYS A 46 11.92 18.80 13.15
CA LYS A 46 10.82 19.14 12.22
C LYS A 46 10.23 17.91 11.56
N TRP A 47 11.06 16.92 11.24
CA TRP A 47 10.65 15.67 10.62
C TRP A 47 9.65 14.86 11.46
N THR A 48 9.66 14.98 12.79
CA THR A 48 8.78 14.20 13.69
C THR A 48 7.31 14.57 13.57
N LYS A 49 6.98 15.63 12.83
CA LYS A 49 5.60 16.07 12.56
C LYS A 49 5.23 15.93 11.09
N ALA A 50 6.09 15.36 10.26
CA ALA A 50 5.82 15.21 8.84
C ALA A 50 4.64 14.25 8.63
N PRO A 51 3.64 14.62 7.80
CA PRO A 51 2.44 13.81 7.61
C PRO A 51 2.68 12.58 6.71
N ARG A 52 3.84 12.50 6.04
CA ARG A 52 4.21 11.40 5.16
C ARG A 52 5.51 10.78 5.63
N LEU A 53 5.48 9.47 5.86
CA LEU A 53 6.66 8.64 6.11
C LEU A 53 6.76 7.64 4.96
N TRP A 54 7.90 7.64 4.28
CA TRP A 54 8.07 6.86 3.06
C TRP A 54 9.43 6.19 3.02
N PHE A 55 9.44 4.89 3.20
CA PHE A 55 10.62 4.03 3.16
C PHE A 55 10.70 3.43 1.75
N SER A 56 11.51 4.04 0.89
CA SER A 56 11.75 3.65 -0.50
C SER A 56 12.56 2.35 -0.61
N GLU A 57 12.64 1.78 -1.81
CA GLU A 57 13.53 0.64 -2.10
C GLU A 57 14.99 1.00 -1.80
N ASP A 58 15.43 2.20 -2.22
CA ASP A 58 16.76 2.76 -1.94
C ASP A 58 17.12 2.79 -0.44
N PHE A 59 16.13 2.98 0.45
CA PHE A 59 16.36 2.93 1.89
C PHE A 59 16.86 1.55 2.32
N PHE A 60 16.29 0.48 1.78
CA PHE A 60 16.69 -0.89 2.13
C PHE A 60 18.03 -1.28 1.53
N GLU A 61 18.30 -0.86 0.29
CA GLU A 61 19.55 -1.15 -0.41
C GLU A 61 20.78 -0.53 0.28
N GLU A 62 20.63 0.66 0.88
CA GLU A 62 21.74 1.33 1.55
C GLU A 62 22.17 0.65 2.86
N TYR A 63 21.25 -0.04 3.54
CA TYR A 63 21.54 -0.69 4.80
C TYR A 63 21.84 -2.19 4.66
N GLU A 64 21.74 -2.77 3.46
CA GLU A 64 21.90 -4.21 3.20
C GLU A 64 23.22 -4.79 3.78
N ASP A 65 24.33 -4.07 3.64
CA ASP A 65 25.65 -4.49 4.14
C ASP A 65 25.79 -4.38 5.67
N LEU A 66 24.88 -3.67 6.33
CA LEU A 66 24.89 -3.40 7.77
C LEU A 66 23.92 -4.31 8.54
N GLU A 67 23.20 -5.18 7.85
CA GLU A 67 22.12 -5.94 8.46
C GLU A 67 22.63 -7.15 9.23
N ASP A 68 22.20 -7.23 10.49
CA ASP A 68 22.38 -8.39 11.34
C ASP A 68 21.18 -9.33 11.15
N LEU A 69 21.44 -10.63 11.06
CA LEU A 69 20.42 -11.67 10.91
C LEU A 69 19.46 -11.71 12.11
N GLU A 70 19.91 -11.28 13.29
CA GLU A 70 19.10 -11.28 14.52
C GLU A 70 18.37 -9.95 14.77
N ASP A 71 18.87 -8.81 14.27
CA ASP A 71 18.26 -7.49 14.45
C ASP A 71 18.50 -6.57 13.24
N PRO A 72 17.64 -6.64 12.20
CA PRO A 72 17.80 -5.84 10.99
C PRO A 72 17.82 -4.35 11.31
N VAL A 73 18.88 -3.66 10.86
CA VAL A 73 19.10 -2.24 11.17
C VAL A 73 17.95 -1.39 10.64
N THR A 74 17.44 -1.72 9.46
CA THR A 74 16.26 -1.10 8.83
C THR A 74 15.02 -1.20 9.71
N TYR A 75 14.75 -2.38 10.30
CA TYR A 75 13.65 -2.60 11.24
C TYR A 75 13.76 -1.67 12.44
N ARG A 76 14.96 -1.57 13.04
CA ARG A 76 15.21 -0.68 14.18
C ARG A 76 15.01 0.78 13.80
N ILE A 77 15.51 1.21 12.65
CA ILE A 77 15.33 2.58 12.15
C ILE A 77 13.85 2.90 11.93
N ILE A 78 13.09 2.01 11.26
CA ILE A 78 11.65 2.20 11.03
C ILE A 78 10.92 2.33 12.38
N THR A 79 11.22 1.43 13.31
CA THR A 79 10.62 1.43 14.65
C THR A 79 10.94 2.72 15.40
N ASP A 80 12.20 3.16 15.39
CA ASP A 80 12.64 4.39 16.05
C ASP A 80 11.99 5.64 15.45
N VAL A 81 11.86 5.69 14.12
CA VAL A 81 11.16 6.78 13.41
C VAL A 81 9.71 6.84 13.87
N LEU A 82 9.01 5.71 13.89
CA LEU A 82 7.60 5.64 14.29
C LEU A 82 7.41 6.04 15.76
N MET A 83 8.30 5.59 16.65
CA MET A 83 8.26 5.88 18.08
C MET A 83 8.57 7.36 18.41
N GLN A 84 9.48 7.98 17.64
CA GLN A 84 9.85 9.39 17.83
C GLN A 84 8.89 10.36 17.14
N HIS A 85 7.98 9.86 16.29
CA HIS A 85 7.00 10.69 15.59
C HIS A 85 5.92 11.23 16.56
N GLN A 86 5.65 12.53 16.48
CA GLN A 86 4.81 13.28 17.42
C GLN A 86 3.57 13.89 16.74
N GLY A 87 3.33 13.61 15.47
CA GLY A 87 2.25 14.19 14.68
C GLY A 87 1.29 13.15 14.09
N PRO A 88 0.27 13.59 13.34
CA PRO A 88 -0.51 12.69 12.51
C PRO A 88 0.37 12.11 11.39
N ILE A 89 0.10 10.87 11.01
CA ILE A 89 0.74 10.21 9.85
C ILE A 89 -0.38 10.00 8.84
N ASP A 90 -0.51 10.90 7.85
CA ASP A 90 -1.54 10.76 6.81
C ASP A 90 -1.18 9.65 5.81
N LYS A 91 0.12 9.50 5.50
CA LYS A 91 0.61 8.54 4.51
C LYS A 91 1.81 7.75 5.05
N PHE A 92 1.72 6.44 4.98
CA PHE A 92 2.83 5.53 5.23
C PHE A 92 3.08 4.64 4.02
N GLY A 93 4.33 4.49 3.64
CA GLY A 93 4.76 3.63 2.56
C GLY A 93 6.01 2.86 2.93
N LEU A 94 5.99 1.55 2.69
CA LEU A 94 7.09 0.61 2.93
C LEU A 94 7.33 -0.18 1.65
N PHE A 95 8.46 0.04 1.00
CA PHE A 95 8.81 -0.54 -0.31
C PHE A 95 10.07 -1.37 -0.17
N ILE A 96 9.89 -2.65 0.10
CA ILE A 96 10.99 -3.60 0.29
C ILE A 96 11.52 -3.99 -1.10
N SER A 97 12.81 -3.75 -1.34
CA SER A 97 13.48 -4.06 -2.61
C SER A 97 13.54 -5.58 -2.85
N ASN A 98 13.62 -5.98 -4.12
CA ASN A 98 13.82 -7.40 -4.50
C ASN A 98 15.17 -7.95 -4.06
N ASP A 99 16.16 -7.07 -3.94
CA ASP A 99 17.53 -7.44 -3.61
C ASP A 99 17.75 -7.46 -2.09
N TYR A 100 16.74 -7.06 -1.32
CA TYR A 100 16.79 -6.96 0.13
C TYR A 100 16.61 -8.34 0.79
N LYS A 101 17.72 -8.89 1.30
CA LYS A 101 17.81 -10.28 1.76
C LYS A 101 17.12 -10.60 3.08
N PHE A 102 16.57 -9.61 3.77
CA PHE A 102 16.09 -9.75 5.14
C PHE A 102 14.57 -9.67 5.21
N GLU A 103 13.98 -10.51 6.06
CA GLU A 103 12.54 -10.60 6.14
C GLU A 103 11.98 -9.55 7.10
N ILE A 104 11.07 -8.70 6.61
CA ILE A 104 10.18 -7.97 7.50
C ILE A 104 9.12 -8.96 7.99
N THR A 105 9.19 -9.37 9.26
CA THR A 105 8.29 -10.37 9.85
C THR A 105 6.95 -9.78 10.31
N ILE A 106 5.99 -10.66 10.61
CA ILE A 106 4.71 -10.27 11.21
C ILE A 106 4.90 -9.51 12.53
N GLU A 107 5.90 -9.91 13.33
CA GLU A 107 6.22 -9.26 14.60
C GLU A 107 6.63 -7.80 14.43
N HIS A 108 7.22 -7.45 13.29
CA HIS A 108 7.54 -6.06 12.95
C HIS A 108 6.26 -5.27 12.65
N LEU A 109 5.38 -5.81 11.81
CA LEU A 109 4.11 -5.17 11.47
C LEU A 109 3.17 -5.03 12.68
N ASP A 110 3.10 -6.04 13.54
CA ASP A 110 2.30 -6.00 14.77
C ASP A 110 2.71 -4.87 15.72
N LYS A 111 3.97 -4.41 15.64
CA LYS A 111 4.44 -3.23 16.38
C LYS A 111 4.11 -1.92 15.66
N TRP A 112 4.21 -1.89 14.34
CA TRP A 112 4.06 -0.65 13.56
C TRP A 112 2.61 -0.27 13.30
N ILE A 113 1.75 -1.24 12.96
CA ILE A 113 0.35 -1.00 12.60
C ILE A 113 -0.44 -0.29 13.71
N PRO A 114 -0.34 -0.67 15.00
CA PRO A 114 -1.02 0.05 16.07
C PRO A 114 -0.62 1.52 16.15
N ILE A 115 0.68 1.82 15.99
CA ILE A 115 1.17 3.20 15.97
C ILE A 115 0.55 3.97 14.80
N LEU A 116 0.57 3.40 13.59
CA LEU A 116 -0.03 4.04 12.40
C LEU A 116 -1.53 4.28 12.57
N SER A 117 -2.24 3.31 13.14
CA SER A 117 -3.67 3.40 13.43
C SER A 117 -3.97 4.54 14.41
N GLU A 118 -3.22 4.63 15.53
CA GLU A 118 -3.36 5.72 16.50
C GLU A 118 -3.05 7.11 15.91
N ARG A 119 -2.27 7.17 14.82
CA ARG A 119 -1.90 8.42 14.13
C ARG A 119 -2.83 8.76 12.96
N ASN A 120 -4.00 8.12 12.88
CA ASN A 120 -5.07 8.40 11.92
C ASN A 120 -4.62 8.27 10.45
N ILE A 121 -3.91 7.20 10.14
CA ILE A 121 -3.45 6.91 8.78
C ILE A 121 -4.58 6.84 7.76
N LYS A 122 -4.39 7.52 6.62
CA LYS A 122 -5.35 7.59 5.51
C LYS A 122 -4.89 6.84 4.27
N HIS A 123 -3.58 6.67 4.10
CA HIS A 123 -2.95 6.01 2.95
C HIS A 123 -1.85 5.07 3.42
N LEU A 124 -1.99 3.78 3.10
CA LEU A 124 -1.05 2.73 3.47
C LEU A 124 -0.59 1.97 2.23
N GLU A 125 0.72 1.96 1.97
CA GLU A 125 1.33 1.08 0.97
C GLU A 125 2.33 0.15 1.64
N LEU A 126 2.07 -1.15 1.56
CA LEU A 126 3.02 -2.19 1.90
C LEU A 126 3.36 -2.93 0.62
N VAL A 127 4.63 -2.85 0.21
CA VAL A 127 5.13 -3.44 -1.02
C VAL A 127 6.32 -4.31 -0.68
N ASN A 128 6.16 -5.61 -0.92
CA ASN A 128 7.22 -6.59 -0.86
C ASN A 128 7.46 -7.13 -2.26
N HIS A 129 8.58 -6.76 -2.87
CA HIS A 129 8.90 -7.24 -4.20
C HIS A 129 9.42 -8.69 -4.19
N GLU A 130 9.97 -9.17 -3.08
CA GLU A 130 10.36 -10.56 -2.93
C GLU A 130 9.13 -11.49 -3.00
N THR A 131 9.25 -12.54 -3.81
CA THR A 131 8.21 -13.57 -3.94
C THR A 131 8.77 -14.95 -3.59
N HIS A 132 9.32 -15.10 -2.39
CA HIS A 132 9.64 -16.43 -1.87
C HIS A 132 8.37 -17.12 -1.34
N PRO A 133 8.06 -18.35 -1.79
CA PRO A 133 6.82 -19.05 -1.41
C PRO A 133 6.65 -19.31 0.08
N ASP A 134 7.75 -19.33 0.84
CA ASP A 134 7.87 -19.81 2.23
C ASP A 134 7.94 -18.68 3.27
N GLN A 135 7.93 -17.42 2.83
CA GLN A 135 8.03 -16.24 3.70
C GLN A 135 6.62 -15.67 3.96
N MET A 136 5.88 -16.35 4.82
CA MET A 136 4.46 -16.05 5.07
C MET A 136 4.29 -14.92 6.08
N LEU A 137 4.07 -13.71 5.57
CA LEU A 137 3.59 -12.59 6.37
C LEU A 137 2.07 -12.70 6.50
N TYR A 138 1.53 -12.71 7.71
CA TYR A 138 0.08 -12.68 7.94
C TYR A 138 -0.30 -11.36 8.57
N ILE A 139 -1.07 -10.52 7.87
CA ILE A 139 -1.55 -9.27 8.45
C ILE A 139 -2.92 -9.49 9.07
N VAL A 140 -2.95 -9.85 10.35
CA VAL A 140 -4.15 -10.32 11.06
C VAL A 140 -5.02 -9.17 11.60
N ASP A 141 -4.43 -8.01 11.86
CA ASP A 141 -5.16 -6.91 12.49
C ASP A 141 -4.74 -5.55 11.92
N LEU A 142 -5.66 -4.91 11.19
CA LEU A 142 -5.47 -3.58 10.60
C LEU A 142 -6.57 -2.64 11.14
N PRO A 143 -6.46 -2.13 12.37
CA PRO A 143 -7.48 -1.28 12.99
C PRO A 143 -7.57 0.15 12.41
N CYS A 144 -7.04 0.37 11.21
CA CYS A 144 -6.90 1.67 10.55
C CYS A 144 -8.23 2.21 10.01
N LYS A 145 -9.13 2.63 10.91
CA LYS A 145 -10.51 3.08 10.56
C LYS A 145 -10.57 4.30 9.64
N GLU A 146 -9.52 5.12 9.65
CA GLU A 146 -9.40 6.34 8.84
C GLU A 146 -8.82 6.08 7.44
N LEU A 147 -8.46 4.83 7.14
CA LEU A 147 -7.82 4.47 5.89
C LEU A 147 -8.78 4.64 4.71
N THR A 148 -8.34 5.38 3.69
CA THR A 148 -9.09 5.65 2.46
C THR A 148 -8.46 4.99 1.24
N TYR A 149 -7.15 4.73 1.30
CA TYR A 149 -6.38 4.04 0.28
C TYR A 149 -5.48 2.99 0.92
N SER A 150 -5.46 1.79 0.36
CA SER A 150 -4.54 0.73 0.77
C SER A 150 -3.99 -0.06 -0.41
N LYS A 151 -2.71 -0.40 -0.35
CA LYS A 151 -2.04 -1.26 -1.33
C LYS A 151 -1.18 -2.29 -0.62
N PHE A 152 -1.38 -3.54 -1.01
CA PHE A 152 -0.58 -4.69 -0.61
C PHE A 152 -0.02 -5.34 -1.86
N LEU A 153 1.31 -5.44 -1.94
CA LEU A 153 2.00 -6.16 -2.99
C LEU A 153 2.90 -7.24 -2.38
N GLY A 154 2.72 -8.49 -2.79
CA GLY A 154 3.63 -9.59 -2.39
C GLY A 154 3.46 -10.06 -0.94
N PHE A 155 2.31 -9.82 -0.31
CA PHE A 155 2.00 -10.30 1.03
C PHE A 155 1.02 -11.48 1.01
N ASP A 156 1.08 -12.30 2.04
CA ASP A 156 -0.01 -13.20 2.39
C ASP A 156 -0.95 -12.46 3.36
N LEU A 157 -2.26 -12.69 3.26
CA LEU A 157 -3.24 -12.03 4.13
C LEU A 157 -4.10 -13.09 4.82
N SER A 158 -4.01 -13.14 6.15
CA SER A 158 -4.99 -13.80 7.01
C SER A 158 -5.87 -12.74 7.63
N ILE A 159 -7.17 -12.81 7.37
CA ILE A 159 -8.13 -11.79 7.79
C ILE A 159 -9.19 -12.48 8.64
N PRO A 160 -9.46 -12.00 9.87
CA PRO A 160 -10.46 -12.62 10.73
C PRO A 160 -11.87 -12.49 10.12
N PRO A 161 -12.77 -13.45 10.35
CA PRO A 161 -14.13 -13.44 9.79
C PRO A 161 -14.95 -12.18 10.07
N ASP A 162 -14.70 -11.53 11.22
CA ASP A 162 -15.42 -10.33 11.67
C ASP A 162 -14.59 -9.04 11.46
N PHE A 163 -13.69 -9.03 10.47
CA PHE A 163 -12.84 -7.90 10.15
C PHE A 163 -13.64 -6.62 9.91
N SER A 164 -13.27 -5.55 10.61
CA SER A 164 -13.91 -4.23 10.57
C SER A 164 -12.90 -3.08 10.53
N GLY A 165 -11.69 -3.35 10.04
CA GLY A 165 -10.59 -2.39 10.05
C GLY A 165 -10.70 -1.26 9.03
N PHE A 166 -11.41 -1.48 7.92
CA PHE A 166 -11.38 -0.61 6.72
C PHE A 166 -12.71 0.08 6.42
N GLU A 167 -13.34 0.63 7.47
CA GLU A 167 -14.66 1.26 7.40
C GLU A 167 -14.77 2.41 6.38
N ARG A 168 -13.66 3.13 6.14
CA ARG A 168 -13.60 4.29 5.23
C ARG A 168 -12.86 4.04 3.92
N LEU A 169 -12.46 2.80 3.66
CA LEU A 169 -11.61 2.48 2.52
C LEU A 169 -12.37 2.67 1.20
N LEU A 170 -11.81 3.49 0.32
CA LEU A 170 -12.39 3.80 -1.00
C LEU A 170 -11.65 3.06 -2.11
N GLU A 171 -10.36 2.82 -1.94
CA GLU A 171 -9.49 2.22 -2.94
C GLU A 171 -8.57 1.18 -2.34
N LEU A 172 -8.61 -0.02 -2.92
CA LEU A 172 -7.85 -1.18 -2.46
C LEU A 172 -7.09 -1.80 -3.64
N HIS A 173 -5.78 -1.94 -3.47
CA HIS A 173 -4.88 -2.55 -4.43
C HIS A 173 -4.27 -3.82 -3.84
N LEU A 174 -4.56 -4.96 -4.45
CA LEU A 174 -4.07 -6.27 -4.07
C LEU A 174 -3.28 -6.83 -5.26
N LEU A 175 -1.97 -6.92 -5.11
CA LEU A 175 -1.05 -7.36 -6.17
C LEU A 175 -0.22 -8.54 -5.69
N PHE A 176 -0.27 -9.67 -6.40
CA PHE A 176 0.47 -10.89 -6.06
C PHE A 176 0.20 -11.42 -4.64
N VAL A 177 -0.95 -11.04 -4.05
CA VAL A 177 -1.35 -11.43 -2.70
C VAL A 177 -1.87 -12.87 -2.67
N ARG A 178 -1.55 -13.62 -1.62
CA ARG A 178 -2.19 -14.91 -1.30
C ARG A 178 -3.17 -14.71 -0.15
N PHE A 179 -4.29 -15.40 -0.17
CA PHE A 179 -5.31 -15.34 0.87
C PHE A 179 -5.50 -16.72 1.51
N GLU A 180 -5.69 -16.74 2.82
CA GLU A 180 -6.29 -17.91 3.46
C GLU A 180 -7.76 -18.09 3.01
N PRO A 181 -8.32 -19.32 3.10
CA PRO A 181 -9.72 -19.55 2.75
C PRO A 181 -10.67 -18.62 3.51
N GLY A 182 -11.50 -17.85 2.80
CA GLY A 182 -12.46 -16.90 3.39
C GLY A 182 -11.89 -15.53 3.78
N ALA A 183 -10.56 -15.34 3.74
CA ALA A 183 -9.92 -14.09 4.16
C ALA A 183 -10.24 -12.93 3.21
N PHE A 184 -10.34 -13.19 1.90
CA PHE A 184 -10.68 -12.15 0.93
C PHE A 184 -12.13 -11.65 1.10
N GLU A 185 -13.07 -12.57 1.33
CA GLU A 185 -14.47 -12.24 1.60
C GLU A 185 -14.60 -11.41 2.88
N SER A 186 -13.83 -11.78 3.91
CA SER A 186 -13.78 -11.06 5.20
C SER A 186 -13.14 -9.68 5.06
N LEU A 187 -12.09 -9.56 4.24
CA LEU A 187 -11.46 -8.27 3.94
C LEU A 187 -12.45 -7.32 3.27
N ILE A 188 -13.11 -7.79 2.21
CA ILE A 188 -14.01 -6.97 1.42
C ILE A 188 -15.32 -6.68 2.18
N SER A 189 -15.80 -7.57 3.07
CA SER A 189 -16.93 -7.27 3.96
C SER A 189 -16.61 -6.15 4.96
N GLY A 190 -15.35 -6.05 5.41
CA GLY A 190 -14.84 -4.95 6.23
C GLY A 190 -14.58 -3.65 5.46
N CYS A 191 -14.81 -3.60 4.15
CA CYS A 191 -14.64 -2.42 3.28
C CYS A 191 -15.98 -1.94 2.70
N PRO A 192 -16.95 -1.47 3.50
CA PRO A 192 -18.31 -1.18 3.02
C PRO A 192 -18.39 -0.03 2.00
N LEU A 193 -17.42 0.90 2.01
CA LEU A 193 -17.38 2.07 1.12
C LEU A 193 -16.50 1.88 -0.12
N LEU A 194 -15.98 0.68 -0.36
CA LEU A 194 -15.01 0.42 -1.42
C LEU A 194 -15.56 0.73 -2.82
N LYS A 195 -14.87 1.61 -3.55
CA LYS A 195 -15.22 2.05 -4.91
C LYS A 195 -14.29 1.48 -5.98
N ASN A 196 -13.00 1.41 -5.67
CA ASN A 196 -11.96 0.99 -6.63
C ASN A 196 -11.24 -0.25 -6.09
N LEU A 197 -11.30 -1.35 -6.84
CA LEU A 197 -10.59 -2.58 -6.50
C LEU A 197 -9.65 -3.00 -7.63
N HIS A 198 -8.38 -3.10 -7.31
CA HIS A 198 -7.35 -3.65 -8.18
C HIS A 198 -6.94 -5.02 -7.64
N PHE A 199 -7.21 -6.08 -8.40
CA PHE A 199 -6.95 -7.46 -8.04
C PHE A 199 -6.03 -8.08 -9.09
N VAL A 200 -4.73 -8.04 -8.84
CA VAL A 200 -3.70 -8.33 -9.85
C VAL A 200 -2.90 -9.54 -9.42
N LEU A 201 -3.03 -10.63 -10.17
CA LEU A 201 -2.21 -11.84 -10.05
C LEU A 201 -2.20 -12.46 -8.65
N CYS A 202 -3.28 -12.27 -7.89
CA CYS A 202 -3.47 -12.95 -6.60
C CYS A 202 -3.55 -14.47 -6.80
N LYS A 203 -2.91 -15.21 -5.88
CA LYS A 203 -2.72 -16.67 -5.97
C LYS A 203 -3.93 -17.41 -5.40
N GLU A 204 -4.13 -18.66 -5.84
CA GLU A 204 -5.17 -19.57 -5.33
C GLU A 204 -6.65 -19.14 -5.53
N PHE A 205 -6.92 -18.24 -6.48
CA PHE A 205 -8.29 -17.93 -6.92
C PHE A 205 -8.67 -18.66 -8.20
N GLU A 206 -9.68 -19.53 -8.09
CA GLU A 206 -10.34 -20.18 -9.23
C GLU A 206 -11.67 -19.51 -9.59
N TYR A 207 -12.34 -18.88 -8.62
CA TYR A 207 -13.66 -18.28 -8.78
C TYR A 207 -13.64 -16.87 -8.20
N PHE A 208 -14.21 -15.91 -8.93
CA PHE A 208 -14.39 -14.55 -8.45
C PHE A 208 -15.87 -14.19 -8.54
N ASP A 209 -16.60 -14.29 -7.43
CA ASP A 209 -18.04 -14.01 -7.34
C ASP A 209 -18.41 -12.98 -6.26
N PHE A 210 -17.40 -12.35 -5.67
CA PHE A 210 -17.54 -11.38 -4.59
C PHE A 210 -17.25 -9.96 -5.09
N ALA A 211 -18.18 -9.05 -4.85
CA ALA A 211 -18.00 -7.63 -5.10
C ALA A 211 -18.95 -6.83 -4.20
N PRO A 212 -18.47 -5.80 -3.48
CA PRO A 212 -19.35 -4.97 -2.67
C PRO A 212 -20.28 -4.18 -3.58
N PRO A 213 -21.51 -3.89 -3.15
CA PRO A 213 -22.48 -3.17 -3.97
C PRO A 213 -22.04 -1.75 -4.31
N THR A 214 -21.12 -1.17 -3.53
CA THR A 214 -20.50 0.16 -3.70
C THR A 214 -19.43 0.22 -4.78
N LEU A 215 -18.96 -0.93 -5.28
CA LEU A 215 -17.84 -0.99 -6.23
C LEU A 215 -18.20 -0.34 -7.57
N GLU A 216 -17.38 0.61 -8.01
CA GLU A 216 -17.54 1.38 -9.25
C GLU A 216 -16.50 0.96 -10.31
N VAL A 217 -15.27 0.68 -9.89
CA VAL A 217 -14.14 0.30 -10.75
C VAL A 217 -13.52 -1.00 -10.26
N LEU A 218 -13.38 -1.96 -11.18
CA LEU A 218 -12.75 -3.25 -10.93
C LEU A 218 -11.73 -3.57 -12.01
N LEU A 219 -10.48 -3.73 -11.59
CA LEU A 219 -9.41 -4.26 -12.44
C LEU A 219 -9.03 -5.65 -11.94
N ILE A 220 -9.15 -6.67 -12.79
CA ILE A 220 -8.69 -8.03 -12.51
C ILE A 220 -7.63 -8.41 -13.53
N GLU A 221 -6.38 -8.60 -13.09
CA GLU A 221 -5.38 -9.36 -13.84
C GLU A 221 -5.32 -10.75 -13.22
N PHE A 222 -5.69 -11.79 -13.96
CA PHE A 222 -5.83 -13.13 -13.37
C PHE A 222 -4.81 -14.11 -13.93
N ASN A 223 -4.46 -15.09 -13.09
CA ASN A 223 -3.58 -16.19 -13.45
C ASN A 223 -4.36 -17.29 -14.24
N PRO A 224 -3.68 -18.25 -14.87
CA PRO A 224 -4.33 -19.29 -15.66
C PRO A 224 -5.25 -20.25 -14.88
N LYS A 225 -5.17 -20.32 -13.55
CA LYS A 225 -6.04 -21.15 -12.71
C LYS A 225 -7.46 -20.58 -12.59
N MET A 226 -7.67 -19.29 -12.91
CA MET A 226 -9.01 -18.67 -12.85
C MET A 226 -9.98 -19.39 -13.79
N LYS A 227 -11.08 -19.91 -13.25
CA LYS A 227 -12.11 -20.68 -13.99
C LYS A 227 -13.35 -19.85 -14.26
N SER A 228 -13.72 -18.93 -13.37
CA SER A 228 -14.93 -18.12 -13.58
C SER A 228 -14.97 -16.79 -12.84
N ILE A 229 -15.70 -15.84 -13.44
CA ILE A 229 -16.00 -14.52 -12.89
C ILE A 229 -17.52 -14.28 -12.93
N CYS A 230 -18.12 -13.94 -11.79
CA CYS A 230 -19.55 -13.77 -11.58
C CYS A 230 -19.85 -12.49 -10.79
N LEU A 231 -20.13 -11.38 -11.48
CA LEU A 231 -20.26 -10.06 -10.85
C LEU A 231 -21.72 -9.59 -10.70
N LYS A 232 -22.68 -10.51 -10.55
CA LYS A 232 -24.13 -10.16 -10.52
C LYS A 232 -24.50 -9.17 -9.42
N LYS A 233 -23.77 -9.17 -8.31
CA LYS A 233 -24.04 -8.32 -7.13
C LYS A 233 -23.42 -6.91 -7.24
N ALA A 234 -22.51 -6.68 -8.19
CA ALA A 234 -21.80 -5.43 -8.39
C ALA A 234 -22.65 -4.41 -9.17
N ASN A 235 -23.79 -4.00 -8.62
CA ASN A 235 -24.79 -3.21 -9.36
C ASN A 235 -24.31 -1.81 -9.75
N ASN A 236 -23.36 -1.23 -9.00
CA ASN A 236 -22.79 0.08 -9.27
C ASN A 236 -21.52 0.03 -10.13
N LEU A 237 -21.11 -1.15 -10.59
CA LEU A 237 -19.89 -1.31 -11.38
C LEU A 237 -20.04 -0.66 -12.76
N ILE A 238 -19.25 0.39 -13.00
CA ILE A 238 -19.26 1.17 -14.24
C ILE A 238 -18.04 0.89 -15.12
N ASP A 239 -16.89 0.55 -14.54
CA ASP A 239 -15.65 0.26 -15.27
C ASP A 239 -15.09 -1.10 -14.85
N LEU A 240 -14.96 -2.00 -15.82
CA LEU A 240 -14.40 -3.34 -15.64
C LEU A 240 -13.25 -3.55 -16.62
N ALA A 241 -12.06 -3.74 -16.07
CA ALA A 241 -10.87 -4.13 -16.83
C ALA A 241 -10.47 -5.57 -16.46
N LEU A 242 -10.48 -6.45 -17.45
CA LEU A 242 -10.03 -7.83 -17.32
C LEU A 242 -8.76 -8.03 -18.14
N LYS A 243 -7.71 -8.55 -17.51
CA LYS A 243 -6.42 -8.80 -18.14
C LYS A 243 -5.97 -10.23 -17.90
N ALA A 244 -5.67 -10.95 -18.98
CA ALA A 244 -5.15 -12.31 -18.92
C ALA A 244 -3.65 -12.35 -19.18
N THR A 245 -2.93 -13.21 -18.45
CA THR A 245 -1.50 -13.41 -18.63
C THR A 245 -1.15 -14.10 -19.95
N GLU A 246 -1.83 -15.20 -20.31
CA GLU A 246 -1.25 -16.09 -21.33
C GLU A 246 -2.09 -16.46 -22.55
N SER A 247 -3.44 -16.41 -22.56
CA SER A 247 -4.23 -16.31 -23.83
C SER A 247 -5.75 -16.47 -23.77
N CYS A 248 -6.40 -16.93 -22.69
CA CYS A 248 -7.85 -17.21 -22.77
C CYS A 248 -8.66 -16.51 -21.67
N THR A 249 -9.40 -15.48 -22.07
CA THR A 249 -10.51 -14.88 -21.29
C THR A 249 -11.86 -15.52 -21.63
N PHE A 250 -11.94 -16.31 -22.71
CA PHE A 250 -13.18 -16.86 -23.25
C PHE A 250 -13.79 -17.90 -22.29
N GLY A 251 -15.06 -17.68 -21.93
CA GLY A 251 -15.83 -18.59 -21.07
C GLY A 251 -15.66 -18.38 -19.55
N LEU A 252 -14.75 -17.49 -19.12
CA LEU A 252 -14.56 -17.14 -17.71
C LEU A 252 -15.72 -16.32 -17.17
N ILE A 253 -16.14 -15.30 -17.93
CA ILE A 253 -17.22 -14.41 -17.51
C ILE A 253 -18.54 -15.18 -17.60
N LYS A 254 -19.10 -15.57 -16.45
CA LYS A 254 -20.41 -16.23 -16.37
C LYS A 254 -21.54 -15.22 -16.29
N SER A 255 -21.28 -14.07 -15.68
CA SER A 255 -22.27 -12.99 -15.60
C SER A 255 -21.65 -11.67 -15.23
N LEU A 256 -22.22 -10.60 -15.77
CA LEU A 256 -21.84 -9.22 -15.53
C LEU A 256 -23.07 -8.40 -15.11
N PRO A 257 -22.88 -7.33 -14.33
CA PRO A 257 -23.92 -6.37 -14.04
C PRO A 257 -24.34 -5.61 -15.32
N LYS A 258 -25.57 -5.10 -15.32
CA LYS A 258 -26.15 -4.43 -16.50
C LYS A 258 -25.58 -3.03 -16.74
N ASN A 259 -25.07 -2.37 -15.70
CA ASN A 259 -24.72 -0.94 -15.70
C ASN A 259 -23.28 -0.63 -16.15
N ILE A 260 -22.53 -1.63 -16.65
CA ILE A 260 -21.15 -1.44 -17.10
C ILE A 260 -21.12 -0.47 -18.29
N GLN A 261 -20.42 0.66 -18.11
CA GLN A 261 -20.20 1.67 -19.13
C GLN A 261 -18.91 1.40 -19.92
N ARG A 262 -17.89 0.86 -19.24
CA ARG A 262 -16.59 0.55 -19.82
C ARG A 262 -16.22 -0.90 -19.51
N LEU A 263 -15.98 -1.66 -20.58
CA LEU A 263 -15.49 -3.03 -20.51
C LEU A 263 -14.22 -3.13 -21.35
N SER A 264 -13.11 -3.42 -20.70
CA SER A 264 -11.82 -3.67 -21.34
C SER A 264 -11.42 -5.11 -21.09
N ILE A 265 -11.14 -5.87 -22.16
CA ILE A 265 -10.61 -7.23 -22.06
C ILE A 265 -9.30 -7.28 -22.83
N SER A 266 -8.21 -7.55 -22.14
CA SER A 266 -6.89 -7.59 -22.75
C SER A 266 -6.15 -8.87 -22.37
N SER A 267 -5.22 -9.26 -23.22
CA SER A 267 -4.19 -10.24 -22.89
C SER A 267 -2.84 -9.55 -23.03
N ARG A 268 -1.81 -10.01 -22.33
CA ARG A 268 -0.43 -9.52 -22.55
C ARG A 268 0.02 -9.63 -24.03
N ARG A 269 -0.68 -10.41 -24.86
CA ARG A 269 -0.47 -10.51 -26.32
C ARG A 269 -1.37 -9.63 -27.21
N GLY A 270 -2.27 -8.80 -26.66
CA GLY A 270 -3.13 -7.89 -27.45
C GLY A 270 -4.33 -7.30 -26.69
N ILE A 271 -4.72 -6.07 -27.04
CA ILE A 271 -5.85 -5.32 -26.43
C ILE A 271 -7.13 -5.54 -27.24
N TYR A 272 -8.19 -6.09 -26.64
CA TYR A 272 -9.53 -6.15 -27.25
C TYR A 272 -10.45 -5.14 -26.53
N LYS A 273 -10.64 -3.95 -27.11
CA LYS A 273 -11.65 -3.00 -26.63
C LYS A 273 -13.02 -3.41 -27.17
N VAL A 274 -13.89 -3.93 -26.31
CA VAL A 274 -15.30 -4.19 -26.66
C VAL A 274 -16.13 -3.02 -26.13
N ARG A 275 -16.44 -2.04 -26.99
CA ARG A 275 -17.46 -1.03 -26.68
C ARG A 275 -18.84 -1.65 -26.86
N LYS A 276 -19.65 -1.72 -25.80
CA LYS A 276 -21.08 -2.00 -25.94
C LYS A 276 -21.76 -0.77 -26.54
N HIS A 277 -22.16 -0.87 -27.81
CA HIS A 277 -23.16 0.03 -28.35
C HIS A 277 -24.51 -0.29 -27.70
N HIS A 278 -25.10 0.69 -27.02
CA HIS A 278 -26.49 0.62 -26.60
C HIS A 278 -27.36 0.89 -27.84
N HIS A 279 -28.22 -0.07 -28.19
CA HIS A 279 -29.39 0.15 -29.06
C HIS A 279 -30.60 0.41 -28.17
#